data_AF-A0A1A0U8Z9-F1
#
_entry.id   AF-A0A1A0U8Z9-F1
#
_cell.length_a   1.000
_cell.length_b   1.000
_cell.length_c   1.000
_cell.angle_alpha   90.00
_cell.angle_beta   90.00
_cell.angle_gamma   90.00
#
_symmetry.space_group_name_H-M   'P 1'
#
loop_
_entity.id
_entity.type
_entity.pdbx_description
1 polymer ?
#
loop_
_entity_poly.entity_id
_entity_poly.type
_entity_poly.pdbx_seq_one_letter_code
_entity_poly.pdbx_strand_id
1 'polypeptide(L)'
;MAEAFRVDPQALADAVQRMAMFQRYAEDMIAEIDSRVRRLHAAWTGEAAAAHAGAHQHWVRGEAMMREALAQLEKVATTAHGNYTGAVSTNLGMWS
;
A
#
# COMPACT_ATOMS: atom_id res chain seq x y z
N MET A 1 21.82 -1.58 28.61
CA MET A 1 20.70 -0.61 28.55
C MET A 1 20.01 -0.83 27.23
N ALA A 2 18.72 -1.16 27.22
CA ALA A 2 17.96 -1.28 25.98
C ALA A 2 17.76 0.12 25.39
N GLU A 3 18.13 0.30 24.13
CA GLU A 3 17.94 1.57 23.43
C GLU A 3 16.44 1.86 23.36
N ALA A 4 16.03 3.06 23.77
CA ALA A 4 14.62 3.43 23.77
C ALA A 4 14.10 3.41 22.33
N PHE A 5 13.06 2.62 22.07
CA PHE A 5 12.41 2.56 20.76
C PHE A 5 12.03 3.97 20.30
N ARG A 6 12.67 4.45 19.25
CA ARG A 6 12.46 5.80 18.68
C ARG A 6 12.01 5.64 17.24
N VAL A 7 10.76 5.98 16.96
CA VAL A 7 10.26 6.10 15.59
C VAL A 7 10.70 7.46 15.08
N ASP A 8 11.46 7.48 13.98
CA ASP A 8 11.70 8.69 13.20
C ASP A 8 10.45 8.96 12.35
N PRO A 9 9.67 10.02 12.65
CA PRO A 9 8.43 10.30 11.93
C PRO A 9 8.65 10.65 10.45
N GLN A 10 9.84 11.17 10.10
CA GLN A 10 10.17 11.50 8.72
C GLN A 10 10.49 10.22 7.94
N ALA A 11 11.32 9.34 8.50
CA ALA A 11 11.64 8.07 7.87
C ALA A 11 10.38 7.20 7.66
N LEU A 12 9.43 7.24 8.60
CA LEU A 12 8.15 6.56 8.47
C LEU A 12 7.31 7.17 7.32
N ALA A 13 7.23 8.49 7.23
CA ALA A 13 6.50 9.17 6.15
C ALA A 13 7.11 8.85 4.77
N ASP A 14 8.43 8.88 4.65
CA ASP A 14 9.14 8.57 3.42
C ASP A 14 8.91 7.12 2.98
N ALA A 15 8.90 6.17 3.93
CA ALA A 15 8.63 4.77 3.66
C ALA A 15 7.20 4.57 3.13
N VAL A 16 6.21 5.19 3.76
CA VAL A 16 4.82 5.15 3.32
C VAL A 16 4.66 5.74 1.92
N GLN A 17 5.30 6.88 1.64
CA GLN A 17 5.25 7.50 0.31
C GLN A 17 5.83 6.58 -0.78
N ARG A 18 6.95 5.89 -0.49
CA ARG A 18 7.54 4.92 -1.42
C ARG A 18 6.61 3.73 -1.67
N MET A 19 5.96 3.22 -0.63
CA MET A 19 4.98 2.14 -0.76
C MET A 19 3.77 2.57 -1.61
N ALA A 20 3.31 3.82 -1.46
CA ALA A 20 2.23 4.38 -2.28
C ALA A 20 2.60 4.52 -3.76
N MET A 21 3.83 4.93 -4.05
CA MET A 21 4.34 4.96 -5.43
C MET A 21 4.37 3.55 -6.04
N PHE A 22 4.86 2.56 -5.28
CA PHE A 22 4.91 1.17 -5.74
C PHE A 22 3.51 0.58 -5.96
N GLN A 23 2.55 0.88 -5.07
CA GLN A 23 1.18 0.41 -5.23
C GLN A 23 0.53 0.93 -6.51
N ARG A 24 0.66 2.23 -6.80
CA ARG A 24 0.13 2.81 -8.05
C ARG A 24 0.72 2.12 -9.29
N TYR A 25 2.03 1.84 -9.27
CA TYR A 25 2.67 1.10 -10.35
C TYR A 25 2.10 -0.32 -10.51
N ALA A 26 1.84 -1.03 -9.39
CA ALA A 26 1.25 -2.35 -9.42
C ALA A 26 -0.21 -2.33 -9.93
N GLU A 27 -1.00 -1.32 -9.52
CA GLU A 27 -2.37 -1.07 -9.98
C GLU A 27 -2.42 -0.90 -11.51
N ASP A 28 -1.57 -0.03 -12.06
CA ASP A 28 -1.50 0.23 -13.50
C ASP A 28 -1.16 -1.05 -14.28
N MET A 29 -0.20 -1.83 -13.80
CA MET A 29 0.22 -3.08 -14.43
C MET A 29 -0.90 -4.13 -14.40
N ILE A 30 -1.63 -4.26 -13.29
CA ILE A 30 -2.74 -5.22 -13.17
C ILE A 30 -3.91 -4.80 -14.06
N ALA A 31 -4.22 -3.50 -14.14
CA ALA A 31 -5.25 -2.99 -15.05
C ALA A 31 -4.91 -3.29 -16.53
N GLU A 32 -3.64 -3.17 -16.90
CA GLU A 32 -3.17 -3.54 -18.24
C GLU A 32 -3.32 -5.04 -18.51
N ILE A 33 -2.87 -5.89 -17.57
CA ILE A 33 -3.02 -7.35 -17.66
C ILE A 33 -4.50 -7.70 -17.80
N ASP A 34 -5.36 -7.13 -16.98
CA ASP A 34 -6.80 -7.37 -16.99
C ASP A 34 -7.46 -7.02 -18.33
N SER A 35 -7.04 -5.89 -18.94
CA SER A 35 -7.43 -5.52 -20.30
C SER A 35 -7.03 -6.56 -21.35
N ARG A 36 -5.81 -7.10 -21.25
CA ARG A 36 -5.30 -8.14 -22.16
C ARG A 36 -6.00 -9.48 -21.96
N VAL A 37 -6.21 -9.88 -20.71
CA VAL A 37 -6.90 -11.11 -20.31
C VAL A 37 -8.33 -11.11 -20.84
N ARG A 38 -9.08 -10.01 -20.65
CA ARG A 38 -10.45 -9.90 -21.21
C ARG A 38 -10.50 -10.09 -22.73
N ARG A 39 -9.56 -9.48 -23.47
CA ARG A 39 -9.50 -9.65 -24.93
C ARG A 39 -9.19 -11.09 -25.33
N LEU A 40 -8.28 -11.74 -24.63
CA LEU A 40 -7.89 -13.13 -24.91
C LEU A 40 -9.06 -14.10 -24.69
N HIS A 41 -9.80 -13.95 -23.59
CA HIS A 41 -10.96 -14.80 -23.25
C HIS A 41 -12.17 -14.60 -24.15
N ALA A 42 -12.18 -13.60 -25.04
CA ALA A 42 -13.25 -13.44 -26.02
C ALA A 42 -13.31 -14.60 -27.04
N ALA A 43 -12.16 -15.24 -27.30
CA ALA A 43 -12.06 -16.38 -28.22
C ALA A 43 -11.44 -17.63 -27.58
N TRP A 44 -10.78 -17.48 -26.43
CA TRP A 44 -10.16 -18.60 -25.70
C TRP A 44 -11.12 -19.16 -24.64
N THR A 45 -11.51 -20.43 -24.81
CA THR A 45 -12.44 -21.14 -23.91
C THR A 45 -11.88 -22.51 -23.52
N GLY A 46 -12.57 -23.21 -22.62
CA GLY A 46 -12.17 -24.54 -22.12
C GLY A 46 -11.47 -24.50 -20.76
N GLU A 47 -11.00 -25.66 -20.29
CA GLU A 47 -10.48 -25.82 -18.92
C GLU A 47 -9.24 -24.96 -18.64
N ALA A 48 -8.32 -24.84 -19.61
CA ALA A 48 -7.15 -23.98 -19.48
C ALA A 48 -7.53 -22.50 -19.34
N ALA A 49 -8.56 -22.05 -20.06
CA ALA A 49 -9.07 -20.70 -19.95
C ALA A 49 -9.68 -20.46 -18.56
N ALA A 50 -10.46 -21.41 -18.04
CA ALA A 50 -11.02 -21.34 -16.69
C ALA A 50 -9.94 -21.28 -15.60
N ALA A 51 -8.89 -22.11 -15.70
CA ALA A 51 -7.77 -22.11 -14.77
C ALA A 51 -7.02 -20.77 -14.79
N HIS A 52 -6.76 -20.22 -15.98
CA HIS A 52 -6.15 -18.90 -16.13
C HIS A 52 -7.01 -17.79 -15.51
N ALA A 53 -8.33 -17.80 -15.76
CA ALA A 53 -9.25 -16.83 -15.17
C ALA A 53 -9.24 -16.90 -13.63
N GLY A 54 -9.19 -18.11 -13.06
CA GLY A 54 -9.05 -18.32 -11.62
C GLY A 54 -7.75 -17.75 -11.05
N ALA A 55 -6.61 -17.97 -11.72
CA ALA A 55 -5.32 -17.40 -11.34
C ALA A 55 -5.34 -15.86 -11.38
N HIS A 56 -5.91 -15.27 -12.44
CA HIS A 56 -6.06 -13.82 -12.57
C HIS A 56 -6.90 -13.22 -11.45
N GLN A 57 -8.03 -13.85 -11.08
CA GLN A 57 -8.85 -13.43 -9.95
C GLN A 57 -8.12 -13.49 -8.60
N HIS A 58 -7.13 -14.37 -8.44
CA HIS A 58 -6.31 -14.40 -7.24
C HIS A 58 -5.42 -13.15 -7.16
N TRP A 59 -4.83 -12.72 -8.28
CA TRP A 59 -3.99 -11.52 -8.33
C TRP A 59 -4.77 -10.24 -8.11
N VAL A 60 -5.96 -10.11 -8.71
CA VAL A 60 -6.85 -8.95 -8.48
C VAL A 60 -7.23 -8.84 -6.99
N ARG A 61 -7.50 -9.97 -6.32
CA ARG A 61 -7.77 -9.96 -4.87
C ARG A 61 -6.54 -9.57 -4.05
N GLY A 62 -5.36 -10.08 -4.41
CA GLY A 62 -4.11 -9.72 -3.73
C GLY A 62 -3.79 -8.23 -3.82
N GLU A 63 -4.01 -7.64 -5.00
CA GLU A 63 -3.87 -6.19 -5.22
C GLU A 63 -4.83 -5.39 -4.32
N ALA A 64 -6.09 -5.83 -4.23
CA ALA A 64 -7.07 -5.18 -3.36
C ALA A 64 -6.64 -5.22 -1.88
N MET A 65 -6.10 -6.35 -1.42
CA MET A 65 -5.57 -6.48 -0.06
C MET A 65 -4.36 -5.57 0.18
N MET A 66 -3.45 -5.44 -0.79
CA MET A 66 -2.31 -4.52 -0.68
C MET A 66 -2.78 -3.07 -0.54
N ARG A 67 -3.78 -2.67 -1.33
CA ARG A 67 -4.37 -1.33 -1.28
C ARG A 67 -4.98 -1.00 0.08
N GLU A 68 -5.77 -1.93 0.62
CA GLU A 68 -6.38 -1.75 1.95
C GLU A 68 -5.32 -1.66 3.05
N ALA A 69 -4.30 -2.52 2.99
CA ALA A 69 -3.20 -2.51 3.95
C ALA A 69 -2.40 -1.20 3.89
N LEU A 70 -2.14 -0.68 2.69
CA LEU A 70 -1.42 0.59 2.55
C LEU A 70 -2.25 1.76 3.05
N ALA A 71 -3.55 1.83 2.72
CA ALA A 71 -4.42 2.89 3.22
C ALA A 71 -4.44 2.92 4.76
N GLN A 72 -4.40 1.75 5.40
CA GLN A 72 -4.28 1.64 6.85
C GLN A 72 -2.91 2.12 7.36
N LEU A 73 -1.81 1.77 6.67
CA LEU A 73 -0.47 2.24 7.00
C LEU A 73 -0.33 3.77 6.87
N GLU A 74 -0.89 4.36 5.81
CA GLU A 74 -0.93 5.81 5.60
C GLU A 74 -1.63 6.54 6.76
N LYS A 75 -2.78 6.00 7.20
CA LYS A 75 -3.52 6.54 8.33
C LYS A 75 -2.71 6.46 9.63
N VAL A 76 -2.06 5.32 9.90
CA VAL A 76 -1.23 5.13 11.09
C VAL A 76 -0.04 6.07 11.07
N ALA A 77 0.65 6.20 9.93
CA ALA A 77 1.81 7.07 9.80
C ALA A 77 1.45 8.55 9.98
N THR A 78 0.34 9.00 9.39
CA THR A 78 -0.16 10.39 9.57
C THR A 78 -0.49 10.68 11.03
N THR A 79 -1.14 9.71 11.70
CA THR A 79 -1.49 9.83 13.13
C THR A 79 -0.24 9.87 14.00
N ALA A 80 0.73 8.99 13.75
CA ALA A 80 2.00 8.97 14.48
C ALA A 80 2.75 10.29 14.30
N HIS A 81 2.86 10.78 13.06
CA HIS A 81 3.52 12.05 12.76
C HIS A 81 2.89 13.21 13.55
N GLY A 82 1.56 13.37 13.49
CA GLY A 82 0.86 14.42 14.22
C GLY A 82 1.02 14.35 15.75
N ASN A 83 0.98 13.14 16.33
CA ASN A 83 1.20 12.94 17.76
C ASN A 83 2.63 13.31 18.19
N TYR A 84 3.63 12.91 17.41
CA TYR A 84 5.03 13.22 17.72
C TYR A 84 5.36 14.70 17.53
N THR A 85 4.91 15.34 16.45
CA THR A 85 5.11 16.78 16.23
C THR A 85 4.40 17.62 17.28
N GLY A 86 3.16 17.23 17.66
CA GLY A 86 2.39 17.89 18.71
C GLY A 86 3.06 17.79 20.08
N ALA A 87 3.54 16.60 20.45
CA ALA A 87 4.26 16.40 21.72
C ALA A 87 5.56 17.23 21.79
N VAL A 88 6.32 17.28 20.68
CA VAL A 88 7.53 18.11 20.60
C VAL A 88 7.20 19.60 20.71
N SER A 89 6.19 20.08 19.99
CA SER A 89 5.76 21.49 20.03
C SER A 89 5.27 21.90 21.43
N THR A 90 4.45 21.07 22.07
CA THR A 90 3.96 21.33 23.43
C THR A 90 5.10 21.35 24.43
N ASN A 91 6.02 20.38 24.36
CA ASN A 91 7.20 20.40 25.21
C ASN A 91 8.02 21.67 24.98
N LEU A 92 8.38 22.01 23.75
CA LEU A 92 9.15 23.24 23.48
C LEU A 92 8.47 24.51 24.01
N GLY A 93 7.15 24.61 23.90
CA GLY A 93 6.37 25.73 24.44
C GLY A 93 6.25 25.76 25.97
N MET A 94 6.54 24.67 26.68
CA MET A 94 6.61 24.65 28.15
C MET A 94 7.93 25.19 28.69
N TRP A 95 8.99 25.21 27.86
CA TRP A 95 10.34 25.65 28.25
C TRP A 95 10.75 27.00 27.63
N SER A 96 9.82 27.69 26.97
CA SER A 96 9.94 29.09 26.52
C SER A 96 9.23 30.03 27.47
#